data_AF-A0A382RF48-F1
#
_entry.id   AF-A0A382RF48-F1
#
_cell.length_a   1.000
_cell.length_b   1.000
_cell.length_c   1.000
_cell.angle_alpha   90.00
_cell.angle_beta   90.00
_cell.angle_gamma   90.00
#
_symmetry.space_group_name_H-M   'P 1'
#
loop_
_entity.id
_entity.type
_entity.pdbx_description
1 polymer ?
#
loop_
_entity_poly.entity_id
_entity_poly.type
_entity_poly.pdbx_seq_one_letter_code
_entity_poly.pdbx_strand_id
1 'polypeptide(L)'
;MKYLHDYIARIKATKKLAREKNVPVWLIPFANSVGLILLAAVYLGVYTLVALVDMEKNMDYVPVWWKILVVHADWLPLIYFAVICLTMLDKVLITIIIVQSAITKSIFEIIQKADHKIWRKTGKDSFIANKIWWLQQKWVGLNKRIRAMIIIQFLIVFVSWTVLR
;
A
#
# COMPACT_ATOMS: atom_id res chain seq x y z
N MET A 1 15.97 -0.10 25.75
CA MET A 1 14.65 0.57 25.54
C MET A 1 14.71 1.88 24.73
N LYS A 2 15.88 2.53 24.56
CA LYS A 2 16.01 3.77 23.79
C LYS A 2 15.62 3.64 22.31
N TYR A 3 16.03 2.54 21.65
CA TYR A 3 15.72 2.29 20.23
C TYR A 3 14.22 2.32 19.90
N LEU A 4 13.39 1.58 20.65
CA LEU A 4 11.94 1.52 20.40
C LEU A 4 11.28 2.88 20.64
N HIS A 5 11.73 3.61 21.67
CA HIS A 5 11.22 4.95 21.95
C HIS A 5 11.53 5.91 20.80
N ASP A 6 12.78 5.94 20.34
CA ASP A 6 13.23 6.77 19.22
C ASP A 6 12.52 6.36 17.92
N TYR A 7 12.28 5.06 17.71
CA TYR A 7 11.56 4.54 16.56
C TYR A 7 10.11 5.01 16.52
N ILE A 8 9.39 4.87 17.63
CA ILE A 8 8.01 5.37 17.77
C ILE A 8 7.97 6.89 17.58
N ALA A 9 8.98 7.62 18.07
CA ALA A 9 9.10 9.05 17.86
C ALA A 9 9.27 9.41 16.37
N ARG A 10 10.10 8.67 15.62
CA ARG A 10 10.24 8.83 14.16
C ARG A 10 8.92 8.60 13.43
N ILE A 11 8.20 7.52 13.76
CA ILE A 11 6.88 7.25 13.17
C ILE A 11 5.90 8.38 13.52
N LYS A 12 5.86 8.86 14.76
CA LYS A 12 5.00 10.00 15.14
C LYS A 12 5.37 11.28 14.38
N ALA A 13 6.64 11.53 14.11
CA ALA A 13 7.10 12.69 13.34
C ALA A 13 6.54 12.68 11.91
N THR A 14 6.31 11.52 11.30
CA THR A 14 5.69 11.43 9.96
C THR A 14 4.26 11.98 9.91
N LYS A 15 3.55 12.04 11.05
CA LYS A 15 2.23 12.72 11.11
C LYS A 15 2.36 14.22 10.85
N LYS A 16 3.45 14.84 11.34
CA LYS A 16 3.74 16.25 11.07
C LYS A 16 4.07 16.45 9.59
N LEU A 17 4.92 15.59 9.02
CA LEU A 17 5.28 15.61 7.60
C LEU A 17 4.04 15.48 6.68
N ALA A 18 3.12 14.57 7.01
CA ALA A 18 1.88 14.42 6.23
C ALA A 18 1.03 15.70 6.23
N ARG A 19 0.97 16.42 7.36
CA ARG A 19 0.28 17.71 7.43
C ARG A 19 0.98 18.76 6.57
N GLU A 20 2.30 18.85 6.66
CA GLU A 20 3.10 19.80 5.85
C GLU A 20 2.98 19.53 4.33
N LYS A 21 2.79 18.27 3.94
CA LYS A 21 2.62 17.85 2.54
C LYS A 21 1.16 17.82 2.07
N ASN A 22 0.23 18.38 2.85
CA ASN A 22 -1.21 18.41 2.56
C ASN A 22 -1.83 17.03 2.27
N VAL A 23 -1.33 15.98 2.92
CA VAL A 23 -1.94 14.65 2.84
C VAL A 23 -3.05 14.56 3.90
N PRO A 24 -4.33 14.46 3.50
CA PRO A 24 -5.47 14.71 4.39
C PRO A 24 -5.64 13.66 5.50
N VAL A 25 -5.24 12.41 5.26
CA VAL A 25 -5.39 11.31 6.22
C VAL A 25 -4.09 10.52 6.29
N TRP A 26 -3.32 10.68 7.38
CA TRP A 26 -2.06 9.96 7.60
C TRP A 26 -2.21 8.43 7.70
N LEU A 27 -3.40 7.94 8.10
CA LEU A 27 -3.65 6.50 8.18
C LEU A 27 -3.58 5.82 6.79
N ILE A 28 -3.89 6.54 5.71
CA ILE A 28 -3.81 6.01 4.34
C ILE A 28 -2.37 5.68 3.94
N PRO A 29 -1.41 6.63 3.96
CA PRO A 29 -0.02 6.31 3.64
C PRO A 29 0.58 5.31 4.64
N PHE A 30 0.14 5.31 5.91
CA PHE A 30 0.54 4.27 6.87
C PHE A 30 0.08 2.87 6.43
N ALA A 31 -1.20 2.69 6.13
CA ALA A 31 -1.74 1.42 5.66
C ALA A 31 -1.08 0.97 4.35
N ASN A 32 -0.86 1.90 3.42
CA ASN A 32 -0.15 1.62 2.16
C ASN A 32 1.31 1.19 2.41
N SER A 33 1.98 1.78 3.39
CA SER A 33 3.36 1.40 3.76
C SER A 33 3.42 0.00 4.34
N VAL A 34 2.51 -0.32 5.25
CA VAL A 34 2.39 -1.66 5.83
C VAL A 34 2.05 -2.69 4.74
N GLY A 35 1.11 -2.36 3.85
CA GLY A 35 0.73 -3.22 2.73
C GLY A 35 1.89 -3.47 1.75
N LEU A 36 2.68 -2.43 1.44
CA LEU A 36 3.84 -2.57 0.57
C LEU A 36 4.94 -3.42 1.21
N ILE A 37 5.18 -3.25 2.52
CA ILE A 37 6.13 -4.08 3.27
C ILE A 37 5.66 -5.53 3.34
N LEU A 38 4.36 -5.76 3.55
CA LEU A 38 3.77 -7.11 3.53
C LEU A 38 3.98 -7.78 2.17
N LEU A 39 3.68 -7.07 1.09
CA LEU A 39 3.88 -7.57 -0.27
C LEU A 39 5.37 -7.89 -0.53
N ALA A 40 6.27 -6.99 -0.19
CA ALA A 40 7.71 -7.22 -0.32
C ALA A 40 8.19 -8.43 0.49
N ALA A 41 7.69 -8.59 1.72
CA ALA A 41 8.03 -9.71 2.57
C ALA A 41 7.53 -11.05 2.04
N VAL A 42 6.32 -11.09 1.45
CA VAL A 42 5.80 -12.27 0.76
C VAL A 42 6.68 -12.62 -0.44
N TYR A 43 7.02 -11.64 -1.28
CA TYR A 43 7.93 -11.89 -2.41
C TYR A 43 9.29 -12.43 -1.96
N LEU A 44 9.92 -11.79 -0.98
CA LEU A 44 11.20 -12.26 -0.42
C LEU A 44 11.09 -13.67 0.16
N GLY A 45 10.00 -13.97 0.88
CA GLY A 45 9.74 -15.29 1.43
C GLY A 45 9.60 -16.35 0.34
N VAL A 46 8.78 -16.10 -0.68
CA VAL A 46 8.60 -17.01 -1.83
C VAL A 46 9.92 -17.23 -2.56
N TYR A 47 10.68 -16.18 -2.87
CA TYR A 47 11.99 -16.34 -3.54
C TYR A 47 13.00 -17.11 -2.68
N THR A 48 13.00 -16.88 -1.35
CA THR A 48 13.86 -17.64 -0.45
C THR A 48 13.46 -19.12 -0.42
N LEU A 49 12.16 -19.42 -0.41
CA LEU A 49 11.65 -20.80 -0.46
C LEU A 49 12.03 -21.50 -1.77
N VAL A 50 11.87 -20.83 -2.91
CA VAL A 50 12.30 -21.37 -4.21
C VAL A 50 13.80 -21.65 -4.20
N ALA A 51 14.61 -20.70 -3.70
CA ALA A 51 16.05 -20.88 -3.60
C ALA A 51 16.43 -22.06 -2.68
N LEU A 52 15.74 -22.25 -1.55
CA LEU A 52 15.95 -23.40 -0.67
C LEU A 52 15.64 -24.71 -1.39
N VAL A 53 14.52 -24.80 -2.12
CA VAL A 53 14.17 -26.01 -2.88
C VAL A 53 15.21 -26.30 -3.97
N ASP A 54 15.68 -25.29 -4.68
CA ASP A 54 16.69 -25.46 -5.72
C ASP A 54 18.05 -25.85 -5.12
N MET A 55 18.42 -25.31 -3.95
CA MET A 55 19.62 -25.75 -3.23
C MET A 55 19.52 -27.21 -2.83
N GLU A 56 18.40 -27.64 -2.26
CA GLU A 56 18.19 -29.03 -1.82
C GLU A 56 18.33 -30.03 -2.99
N LYS A 57 17.78 -29.69 -4.17
CA LYS A 57 17.89 -30.52 -5.38
C LYS A 57 19.32 -30.66 -5.89
N ASN A 58 20.18 -29.68 -5.62
CA ASN A 58 21.57 -29.66 -6.06
C ASN A 58 22.55 -30.18 -4.98
N MET A 59 22.04 -30.67 -3.84
CA MET A 59 22.87 -31.27 -2.80
C MET A 59 23.04 -32.78 -3.03
N ASP A 60 24.30 -33.25 -3.05
CA ASP A 60 24.62 -34.68 -3.13
C ASP A 60 24.15 -35.46 -1.87
N TYR A 61 24.07 -34.76 -0.73
CA TYR A 61 23.56 -35.29 0.53
C TYR A 61 22.80 -34.21 1.29
N VAL A 62 21.56 -34.50 1.70
CA VAL A 62 20.71 -33.59 2.48
C VAL A 62 20.89 -33.86 3.98
N PRO A 63 21.50 -32.93 4.74
CA PRO A 63 21.72 -33.11 6.17
C PRO A 63 20.42 -33.10 6.98
N VAL A 64 20.41 -33.76 8.15
CA VAL A 64 19.23 -33.80 9.04
C VAL A 64 18.78 -32.41 9.50
N TRP A 65 19.73 -31.49 9.73
CA TRP A 65 19.41 -30.11 10.12
C TRP A 65 18.68 -29.33 9.01
N TRP A 66 18.85 -29.72 7.73
CA TRP A 66 18.17 -29.09 6.60
C TRP A 66 16.66 -29.30 6.67
N LYS A 67 16.21 -30.51 7.04
CA LYS A 67 14.79 -30.83 7.20
C LYS A 67 14.12 -29.98 8.27
N ILE A 68 14.84 -29.69 9.36
CA ILE A 68 14.36 -28.80 10.43
C ILE A 68 14.21 -27.37 9.91
N LEU A 69 15.17 -26.89 9.10
CA LEU A 69 15.13 -25.56 8.49
C LEU A 69 13.93 -25.41 7.55
N VAL A 70 13.72 -26.38 6.64
CA VAL A 70 12.63 -26.35 5.66
C VAL A 70 11.25 -26.29 6.34
N VAL A 71 11.05 -27.04 7.42
CA VAL A 71 9.79 -27.02 8.19
C VAL A 71 9.46 -25.63 8.76
N HIS A 72 10.46 -24.83 9.09
CA HIS A 72 10.26 -23.48 9.61
C HIS A 72 10.34 -22.39 8.54
N ALA A 73 10.73 -22.74 7.32
CA ALA A 73 10.89 -21.78 6.22
C ALA A 73 9.56 -21.15 5.79
N ASP A 74 8.42 -21.80 6.02
CA ASP A 74 7.09 -21.25 5.75
C ASP A 74 6.80 -19.96 6.54
N TRP A 75 7.51 -19.72 7.64
CA TRP A 75 7.38 -18.50 8.45
C TRP A 75 8.25 -17.34 7.93
N LEU A 76 9.11 -17.57 6.92
CA LEU A 76 10.01 -16.54 6.37
C LEU A 76 9.29 -15.26 5.93
N PRO A 77 8.13 -15.30 5.22
CA PRO A 77 7.39 -14.09 4.90
C PRO A 77 7.03 -13.25 6.14
N LEU A 78 6.61 -13.90 7.23
CA LEU A 78 6.23 -13.21 8.46
C LEU A 78 7.45 -12.66 9.20
N ILE A 79 8.56 -13.40 9.19
CA ILE A 79 9.83 -12.97 9.78
C ILE A 79 10.36 -11.74 9.03
N TYR A 80 10.41 -11.78 7.69
CA TYR A 80 10.80 -10.63 6.88
C TYR A 80 9.88 -9.44 7.10
N PHE A 81 8.57 -9.66 7.17
CA PHE A 81 7.61 -8.60 7.45
C PHE A 81 7.89 -7.93 8.80
N ALA A 82 8.10 -8.71 9.86
CA ALA A 82 8.38 -8.18 11.20
C ALA A 82 9.70 -7.40 11.22
N VAL A 83 10.76 -7.94 10.62
CA VAL A 83 12.07 -7.29 10.57
C VAL A 83 12.01 -5.96 9.80
N ILE A 84 11.41 -5.96 8.61
CA ILE A 84 11.28 -4.74 7.80
C ILE A 84 10.38 -3.72 8.52
N CYS A 85 9.28 -4.17 9.14
CA CYS A 85 8.40 -3.30 9.93
C CYS A 85 9.06 -2.70 11.17
N LEU A 86 10.12 -3.28 11.72
CA LEU A 86 10.83 -2.74 12.89
C LEU A 86 12.05 -1.88 12.51
N THR A 87 12.49 -1.96 11.26
CA THR A 87 13.73 -1.32 10.79
C THR A 87 13.50 -0.21 9.77
N MET A 88 12.45 -0.30 8.95
CA MET A 88 12.28 0.55 7.77
C MET A 88 10.88 1.17 7.61
N LEU A 89 9.90 0.86 8.46
CA LEU A 89 8.53 1.39 8.29
C LEU A 89 8.50 2.93 8.26
N ASP A 90 9.31 3.59 9.09
CA ASP A 90 9.42 5.05 9.12
C ASP A 90 9.92 5.63 7.79
N LYS A 91 10.94 5.01 7.20
CA LYS A 91 11.51 5.41 5.89
C LYS A 91 10.51 5.17 4.75
N VAL A 92 9.90 3.99 4.71
CA VAL A 92 8.88 3.64 3.69
C VAL A 92 7.69 4.61 3.77
N LEU A 93 7.26 4.92 4.99
CA LEU A 93 6.17 5.85 5.25
C LEU A 93 6.47 7.28 4.77
N ILE A 94 7.68 7.79 5.02
CA ILE A 94 8.12 9.09 4.51
C ILE A 94 8.07 9.10 2.98
N THR A 95 8.62 8.08 2.33
CA THR A 95 8.62 7.98 0.87
C THR A 95 7.19 7.96 0.31
N ILE A 96 6.30 7.17 0.90
CA ILE A 96 4.90 7.10 0.45
C ILE A 96 4.18 8.43 0.66
N ILE A 97 4.41 9.15 1.76
CA ILE A 97 3.84 10.49 1.97
C ILE A 97 4.28 11.44 0.86
N ILE A 98 5.57 11.43 0.49
CA ILE A 98 6.12 12.29 -0.56
C ILE A 98 5.51 11.94 -1.92
N VAL A 99 5.51 10.65 -2.27
CA VAL A 99 4.95 10.16 -3.54
C VAL A 99 3.46 10.47 -3.63
N GLN A 100 2.70 10.23 -2.56
CA GLN A 100 1.27 10.52 -2.53
C GLN A 100 1.00 12.01 -2.71
N SER A 101 1.74 12.87 -2.03
CA SER A 101 1.64 14.34 -2.20
C SER A 101 1.94 14.76 -3.63
N ALA A 102 2.99 14.20 -4.25
CA ALA A 102 3.36 14.48 -5.62
C ALA A 102 2.27 14.03 -6.62
N ILE A 103 1.75 12.82 -6.48
CA ILE A 103 0.67 12.29 -7.33
C ILE A 103 -0.57 13.16 -7.20
N THR A 104 -0.98 13.50 -5.98
CA THR A 104 -2.15 14.35 -5.74
C THR A 104 -2.00 15.71 -6.42
N LYS A 105 -0.83 16.35 -6.29
CA LYS A 105 -0.55 17.62 -6.96
C LYS A 105 -0.62 17.50 -8.49
N SER A 106 0.01 16.48 -9.06
CA SER A 106 -0.03 16.23 -10.50
C SER A 106 -1.46 16.00 -11.01
N ILE A 107 -2.28 15.25 -10.27
CA ILE A 107 -3.70 15.03 -10.63
C ILE A 107 -4.46 16.35 -10.64
N PHE A 108 -4.28 17.21 -9.62
CA PHE A 108 -4.95 18.52 -9.59
C PHE A 108 -4.53 19.41 -10.75
N GLU A 109 -3.24 19.46 -11.08
CA GLU A 109 -2.75 20.22 -12.23
C GLU A 109 -3.32 19.71 -13.56
N ILE A 110 -3.44 18.39 -13.72
CA ILE A 110 -4.06 17.77 -14.91
C ILE A 110 -5.54 18.14 -15.00
N ILE A 111 -6.29 18.02 -13.89
CA ILE A 111 -7.71 18.40 -13.85
C ILE A 111 -7.87 19.87 -14.20
N GLN A 112 -7.07 20.75 -13.60
CA GLN A 112 -7.13 22.19 -13.87
C GLN A 112 -6.81 22.53 -15.33
N LYS A 113 -5.79 21.91 -15.92
CA LYS A 113 -5.46 22.09 -17.35
C LYS A 113 -6.58 21.57 -18.26
N ALA A 114 -7.18 20.44 -17.91
CA ALA A 114 -8.28 19.86 -18.66
C ALA A 114 -9.54 20.73 -18.57
N ASP A 115 -9.90 21.20 -17.38
CA ASP A 115 -11.01 22.12 -17.17
C ASP A 115 -10.79 23.45 -17.91
N HIS A 116 -9.59 24.03 -17.84
CA HIS A 116 -9.27 25.24 -18.60
C HIS A 116 -9.36 25.03 -20.12
N LYS A 117 -8.96 23.85 -20.62
CA LYS A 117 -9.10 23.49 -22.04
C LYS A 117 -10.57 23.35 -22.46
N ILE A 118 -11.42 22.79 -21.61
CA ILE A 118 -12.86 22.65 -21.85
C ILE A 118 -13.54 24.02 -21.78
N TRP A 119 -13.18 24.84 -20.80
CA TRP A 119 -13.67 26.20 -20.65
C TRP A 119 -13.45 27.03 -21.92
N ARG A 120 -12.24 27.01 -22.49
CA ARG A 120 -11.94 27.69 -23.76
C ARG A 120 -12.84 27.28 -24.94
N LYS A 121 -13.44 26.08 -24.90
CA LYS A 121 -14.32 25.55 -25.98
C LYS A 121 -15.81 25.71 -25.70
N THR A 122 -16.23 25.77 -24.45
CA THR A 122 -17.66 25.71 -24.07
C THR A 122 -18.11 26.83 -23.15
N GLY A 123 -17.20 27.66 -22.63
CA GLY A 123 -17.49 28.72 -21.66
C GLY A 123 -17.95 28.20 -20.28
N LYS A 124 -18.00 26.88 -20.07
CA LYS A 124 -18.41 26.27 -18.80
C LYS A 124 -17.20 26.10 -17.90
N ASP A 125 -17.26 26.73 -16.72
CA ASP A 125 -16.23 26.58 -15.69
C ASP A 125 -16.32 25.23 -14.98
N SER A 126 -15.14 24.70 -14.61
CA SER A 126 -14.98 23.57 -13.69
C SER A 126 -15.82 22.32 -14.03
N PHE A 127 -15.91 21.97 -15.31
CA PHE A 127 -16.81 20.92 -15.79
C PHE A 127 -16.44 19.51 -15.26
N ILE A 128 -15.16 19.14 -15.33
CA ILE A 128 -14.64 17.86 -14.84
C ILE A 128 -14.69 17.86 -13.31
N ALA A 129 -14.25 18.94 -12.65
CA ALA A 129 -14.29 19.03 -11.20
C ALA A 129 -15.74 18.86 -10.65
N ASN A 130 -16.74 19.49 -11.27
CA ASN A 130 -18.15 19.32 -10.87
C ASN A 130 -18.67 17.90 -11.06
N LYS A 131 -18.28 17.22 -12.14
CA LYS A 131 -18.67 15.81 -12.35
C LYS A 131 -18.04 14.89 -11.31
N ILE A 132 -16.76 15.09 -11.00
CA ILE A 132 -16.05 14.34 -9.96
C ILE A 132 -16.75 14.59 -8.61
N TRP A 133 -17.06 15.84 -8.30
CA TRP A 133 -17.74 16.21 -7.05
C TRP A 133 -19.12 15.58 -6.94
N TRP A 134 -19.93 15.62 -7.99
CA TRP A 134 -21.24 14.97 -8.03
C TRP A 134 -21.15 13.47 -7.78
N LEU A 135 -20.16 12.80 -8.36
CA LEU A 135 -19.91 11.37 -8.13
C LEU A 135 -19.50 11.11 -6.68
N GLN A 136 -18.61 11.94 -6.13
CA GLN A 136 -18.18 11.86 -4.73
C GLN A 136 -19.36 12.07 -3.76
N GLN A 137 -20.20 13.08 -3.98
CA GLN A 137 -21.37 13.34 -3.14
C GLN A 137 -22.35 12.17 -3.16
N LYS A 138 -22.60 11.58 -4.33
CA LYS A 138 -23.43 10.37 -4.44
C LYS A 138 -22.87 9.23 -3.60
N TRP A 139 -21.55 9.03 -3.63
CA TRP A 139 -20.90 7.98 -2.85
C TRP A 139 -20.90 8.24 -1.35
N VAL A 140 -20.63 9.47 -0.92
CA VAL A 140 -20.62 9.87 0.50
C VAL A 140 -22.02 9.88 1.09
N GLY A 141 -23.04 10.22 0.28
CA GLY A 141 -24.45 10.21 0.68
C GLY A 141 -25.04 8.81 0.88
N LEU A 142 -24.33 7.74 0.48
CA LEU A 142 -24.80 6.37 0.73
C LEU A 142 -24.61 5.99 2.20
N ASN A 143 -25.61 5.28 2.74
CA ASN A 143 -25.54 4.70 4.09
C ASN A 143 -24.29 3.82 4.26
N LYS A 144 -23.65 3.89 5.44
CA LYS A 144 -22.41 3.16 5.76
C LYS A 144 -22.50 1.66 5.45
N ARG A 145 -23.65 1.03 5.71
CA ARG A 145 -23.90 -0.40 5.43
C ARG A 145 -23.92 -0.71 3.93
N ILE A 146 -24.58 0.14 3.13
CA ILE A 146 -24.66 -0.03 1.67
C ILE A 146 -23.27 0.12 1.05
N ARG A 147 -22.51 1.14 1.50
CA ARG A 147 -21.14 1.34 1.04
C ARG A 147 -20.24 0.16 1.38
N ALA A 148 -20.38 -0.42 2.58
CA ALA A 148 -19.64 -1.62 2.98
C ALA A 148 -20.03 -2.83 2.12
N MET A 149 -21.32 -3.04 1.84
CA MET A 149 -21.78 -4.14 0.97
C MET A 149 -21.23 -4.02 -0.45
N ILE A 150 -21.19 -2.82 -1.02
CA ILE A 150 -20.61 -2.61 -2.37
C ILE A 150 -19.12 -2.94 -2.36
N ILE A 151 -18.37 -2.50 -1.34
CA ILE A 151 -16.94 -2.81 -1.21
C ILE A 151 -16.72 -4.32 -1.07
N ILE A 152 -17.54 -4.99 -0.26
CA ILE A 152 -17.46 -6.45 -0.05
C ILE A 152 -17.79 -7.20 -1.34
N GLN A 153 -18.86 -6.82 -2.05
CA GLN A 153 -19.20 -7.42 -3.35
C GLN A 153 -18.08 -7.24 -4.38
N PHE A 154 -17.47 -6.06 -4.41
CA PHE A 154 -16.33 -5.80 -5.30
C PHE A 154 -15.12 -6.67 -4.94
N LEU A 155 -14.83 -6.84 -3.64
CA LEU A 155 -13.79 -7.75 -3.16
C LEU A 155 -14.06 -9.21 -3.53
N ILE A 156 -15.31 -9.67 -3.38
CA ILE A 156 -15.71 -11.04 -3.76
C ILE A 156 -15.47 -11.26 -5.25
N VAL A 157 -15.97 -10.36 -6.11
CA VAL A 157 -15.78 -10.45 -7.56
C VAL A 157 -14.29 -10.44 -7.93
N PHE A 158 -13.51 -9.58 -7.28
CA PHE A 158 -12.06 -9.48 -7.51
C PHE A 158 -11.33 -10.78 -7.12
N VAL A 159 -11.61 -11.32 -5.93
CA VAL A 159 -11.01 -12.57 -5.45
C VAL A 159 -11.45 -13.75 -6.34
N SER A 160 -12.73 -13.84 -6.68
CA SER A 160 -13.24 -14.87 -7.58
C SER A 160 -12.56 -14.83 -8.94
N TRP A 161 -12.35 -13.63 -9.51
CA TRP A 161 -11.64 -13.48 -10.79
C TRP A 161 -10.17 -13.91 -10.70
N THR A 162 -9.49 -13.63 -9.59
CA THR A 162 -8.09 -14.06 -9.40
C THR A 162 -7.93 -15.55 -9.10
N VAL A 163 -8.95 -16.21 -8.56
CA VAL A 163 -8.93 -17.66 -8.25
C VAL A 163 -9.39 -18.51 -9.44
N LEU A 164 -10.24 -17.95 -10.31
CA LEU A 164 -10.71 -18.61 -11.55
C LEU A 164 -9.74 -18.48 -12.73
N ARG A 165 -8.60 -17.81 -12.55
CA ARG A 165 -7.56 -17.60 -13.56
C ARG A 165 -6.29 -18.34 -13.17
#